data_AF-W3V2R2-F1
#
_entry.id   AF-W3V2R2-F1
#
_cell.length_a   1.000
_cell.length_b   1.000
_cell.length_c   1.000
_cell.angle_alpha   90.00
_cell.angle_beta   90.00
_cell.angle_gamma   90.00
#
_symmetry.space_group_name_H-M   'P 1'
#
loop_
_entity.id
_entity.type
_entity.pdbx_description
1 polymer ?
#
loop_
_entity_poly.entity_id
_entity_poly.type
_entity_poly.pdbx_seq_one_letter_code
_entity_poly.pdbx_strand_id
1 'polypeptide(L)'
;MTTLTIKGRKGGGKQRTPIESPDSIQSISKAKMLIALGEGEFAGGLDGTNIYLNDTPIANADGSLNASGVKWEFRPGTQAQEYIQGIPAAENEIRINTELKSDHPWIRAVSNTKLSAVRLRFGWPQLQRQKDNGDTVGYRIEYAIDLATDGGAYREVLKAAVDGKTTTLYERSYRIDLPKATTGWQIRVRRLTPNSSSNRIADKMLVQAITEVIDAKLRYPNTALLYVEFDSKQFPDIPRISCKPKGRIIRVPSNYDPGNRTYSGIWDGTFKWAYSDNPAWVFYDIIVSEMFGLGNRINSTQISEAELYRIAQYCDQLVPDGRGGDGKEPRFTCNVYIQSRNDAWTVLTDLAAIFRGMTYWGQSQLVALADMPRDMDYIFNQASVINGKFSYTSACKRENPIYNCNGELVRSRQSLC
;
A
#
# COMPACT_ATOMS: atom_id res chain seq x y z
N MET A 1 20.52 -42.91 88.18
CA MET A 1 19.49 -42.40 87.26
C MET A 1 20.00 -41.12 86.63
N THR A 2 20.61 -41.21 85.46
CA THR A 2 21.11 -40.06 84.68
C THR A 2 20.05 -39.68 83.66
N THR A 3 19.42 -38.53 83.88
CA THR A 3 18.34 -37.97 83.05
C THR A 3 18.91 -37.56 81.68
N LEU A 4 18.50 -38.26 80.61
CA LEU A 4 18.78 -37.87 79.24
C LEU A 4 17.90 -36.67 78.85
N THR A 5 18.49 -35.48 78.82
CA THR A 5 17.83 -34.26 78.31
C THR A 5 17.73 -34.33 76.79
N ILE A 6 16.55 -34.68 76.27
CA ILE A 6 16.26 -34.68 74.83
C ILE A 6 16.14 -33.21 74.36
N LYS A 7 17.18 -32.69 73.69
CA LYS A 7 17.11 -31.41 72.99
C LYS A 7 16.45 -31.59 71.62
N GLY A 8 15.21 -31.12 71.48
CA GLY A 8 14.55 -31.01 70.17
C GLY A 8 15.25 -29.98 69.30
N ARG A 9 15.83 -30.40 68.18
CA ARG A 9 16.34 -29.51 67.13
C ARG A 9 15.14 -28.97 66.34
N LYS A 10 14.72 -27.75 66.63
CA LYS A 10 13.75 -27.02 65.79
C LYS A 10 14.42 -26.76 64.44
N GLY A 11 14.06 -27.55 63.43
CA GLY A 11 14.48 -27.35 62.04
C GLY A 11 13.85 -26.08 61.48
N GLY A 12 14.43 -24.92 61.82
CA GLY A 12 14.07 -23.63 61.27
C GLY A 12 14.55 -23.50 59.83
N GLY A 13 13.88 -24.17 58.89
CA GLY A 13 13.97 -23.81 57.49
C GLY A 13 13.27 -22.47 57.31
N LYS A 14 13.98 -21.46 56.78
CA LYS A 14 13.37 -20.18 56.37
C LYS A 14 12.19 -20.49 55.46
N GLN A 15 10.98 -20.18 55.91
CA GLN A 15 9.76 -20.33 55.13
C GLN A 15 9.84 -19.35 53.96
N ARG A 16 10.13 -19.88 52.77
CA ARG A 16 10.20 -19.08 51.54
C ARG A 16 8.79 -18.64 51.18
N THR A 17 8.57 -17.33 51.07
CA THR A 17 7.32 -16.78 50.53
C THR A 17 7.22 -17.13 49.04
N PRO A 18 6.17 -17.84 48.61
CA PRO A 18 5.94 -18.10 47.19
C PRO A 18 5.82 -16.81 46.39
N ILE A 19 6.41 -16.78 45.20
CA ILE A 19 6.38 -15.60 44.32
C ILE A 19 5.46 -15.91 43.13
N GLU A 20 4.53 -15.01 42.87
CA GLU A 20 3.67 -15.04 41.70
C GLU A 20 4.33 -14.25 40.56
N SER A 21 4.50 -14.89 39.40
CA SER A 21 4.99 -14.19 38.21
C SER A 21 3.93 -13.18 37.74
N PRO A 22 4.31 -12.00 37.22
CA PRO A 22 3.35 -11.09 36.59
C PRO A 22 2.76 -11.72 35.32
N ASP A 23 1.60 -11.22 34.90
CA ASP A 23 0.93 -11.70 33.69
C ASP A 23 1.74 -11.32 32.45
N SER A 24 2.07 -12.32 31.64
CA SER A 24 3.08 -12.20 30.56
C SER A 24 2.48 -12.23 29.16
N ILE A 25 1.17 -12.45 29.04
CA ILE A 25 0.45 -12.49 27.76
C ILE A 25 -0.60 -11.38 27.71
N GLN A 26 -0.53 -10.57 26.65
CA GLN A 26 -1.45 -9.48 26.37
C GLN A 26 -2.08 -9.66 25.00
N SER A 27 -3.35 -9.23 24.86
CA SER A 27 -4.11 -9.46 23.63
C SER A 27 -3.49 -8.67 22.50
N ILE A 28 -3.40 -9.30 21.33
CA ILE A 28 -2.79 -8.70 20.14
C ILE A 28 -3.95 -8.21 19.26
N SER A 29 -3.98 -6.91 19.00
CA SER A 29 -4.86 -6.31 18.00
C SER A 29 -4.03 -5.94 16.77
N LYS A 30 -4.62 -6.09 15.59
CA LYS A 30 -3.95 -5.75 14.33
C LYS A 30 -4.68 -4.60 13.66
N ALA A 31 -3.93 -3.59 13.26
CA ALA A 31 -4.44 -2.52 12.42
C ALA A 31 -4.29 -2.92 10.95
N LYS A 32 -5.28 -2.55 10.14
CA LYS A 32 -5.32 -2.80 8.70
C LYS A 32 -5.61 -1.50 7.98
N MET A 33 -4.79 -1.17 7.00
CA MET A 33 -4.92 0.04 6.21
C MET A 33 -4.92 -0.31 4.73
N LEU A 34 -5.81 0.35 3.98
CA LEU A 34 -5.83 0.34 2.54
C LEU A 34 -5.58 1.76 2.05
N ILE A 35 -4.52 1.93 1.27
CA ILE A 35 -4.09 3.22 0.74
C ILE A 35 -4.26 3.18 -0.77
N ALA A 36 -4.98 4.17 -1.32
CA ALA A 36 -4.96 4.44 -2.75
C ALA A 36 -3.74 5.29 -3.08
N LEU A 37 -2.84 4.75 -3.90
CA LEU A 37 -1.58 5.40 -4.27
C LEU A 37 -1.75 6.37 -5.43
N GLY A 38 -2.64 6.05 -6.38
CA GLY A 38 -2.91 6.87 -7.55
C GLY A 38 -3.70 6.12 -8.60
N GLU A 39 -4.09 6.86 -9.64
CA GLU A 39 -4.83 6.34 -10.79
C GLU A 39 -3.88 5.88 -11.91
N GLY A 40 -4.28 4.77 -12.54
CA GLY A 40 -3.58 4.03 -13.58
C GLY A 40 -2.74 2.86 -13.06
N GLU A 41 -2.21 2.10 -14.01
CA GLU A 41 -1.32 0.97 -13.72
C GLU A 41 0.08 1.45 -13.34
N PHE A 42 0.51 1.20 -12.11
CA PHE A 42 1.84 1.49 -11.61
C PHE A 42 2.80 0.37 -12.01
N ALA A 43 4.02 0.77 -12.38
CA ALA A 43 5.06 -0.17 -12.80
C ALA A 43 5.61 -1.05 -11.65
N GLY A 44 5.18 -0.78 -10.42
CA GLY A 44 5.50 -1.57 -9.24
C GLY A 44 6.69 -1.02 -8.47
N GLY A 45 7.59 -1.90 -8.05
CA GLY A 45 8.71 -1.52 -7.17
C GLY A 45 8.31 -1.26 -5.72
N LEU A 46 7.12 -1.70 -5.30
CA LEU A 46 6.69 -1.67 -3.90
C LEU A 46 6.94 -3.01 -3.22
N ASP A 47 8.16 -3.15 -2.73
CA ASP A 47 8.61 -4.21 -1.83
C ASP A 47 8.87 -3.63 -0.42
N GLY A 48 9.25 -4.50 0.53
CA GLY A 48 9.50 -4.07 1.91
C GLY A 48 10.61 -3.02 2.05
N THR A 49 11.49 -2.87 1.06
CA THR A 49 12.57 -1.86 1.06
C THR A 49 12.07 -0.46 0.70
N ASN A 50 10.98 -0.37 -0.08
CA ASN A 50 10.40 0.88 -0.55
C ASN A 50 9.10 1.27 0.17
N ILE A 51 8.73 0.55 1.22
CA ILE A 51 7.62 0.89 2.12
C ILE A 51 8.20 1.23 3.49
N TYR A 52 7.82 2.39 4.00
CA TYR A 52 8.36 2.96 5.23
C TYR A 52 7.24 3.13 6.27
N LEU A 53 7.55 2.75 7.51
CA LEU A 53 6.74 2.99 8.70
C LEU A 53 7.52 3.97 9.59
N ASN A 54 6.99 5.17 9.82
CA ASN A 54 7.70 6.25 10.51
C ASN A 54 9.11 6.48 9.94
N ASP A 55 9.19 6.59 8.62
CA ASP A 55 10.43 6.82 7.85
C ASP A 55 11.48 5.68 7.93
N THR A 56 11.13 4.54 8.56
CA THR A 56 11.97 3.34 8.61
C THR A 56 11.45 2.31 7.60
N PRO A 57 12.28 1.79 6.67
CA PRO A 57 11.84 0.78 5.71
C PRO A 57 11.46 -0.52 6.43
N ILE A 58 10.45 -1.25 5.94
CA ILE A 58 10.02 -2.52 6.55
C ILE A 58 11.13 -3.56 6.46
N ALA A 59 11.82 -3.64 5.31
CA ALA A 59 12.96 -4.50 5.06
C ALA A 59 14.19 -3.68 4.67
N ASN A 60 15.36 -4.11 5.12
CA ASN A 60 16.64 -3.59 4.67
C ASN A 60 17.05 -4.25 3.35
N ALA A 61 18.04 -3.65 2.67
CA ALA A 61 18.57 -4.17 1.41
C ALA A 61 19.20 -5.57 1.52
N ASP A 62 19.61 -5.97 2.74
CA ASP A 62 20.13 -7.30 3.05
C ASP A 62 19.04 -8.35 3.31
N GLY A 63 17.76 -7.96 3.24
CA GLY A 63 16.60 -8.81 3.49
C GLY A 63 16.21 -8.94 4.96
N SER A 64 16.92 -8.29 5.88
CA SER A 64 16.52 -8.24 7.29
C SER A 64 15.28 -7.34 7.50
N LEU A 65 14.36 -7.75 8.37
CA LEU A 65 13.13 -7.01 8.64
C LEU A 65 13.31 -6.10 9.85
N ASN A 66 13.10 -4.79 9.69
CA ASN A 66 13.07 -3.83 10.79
C ASN A 66 11.78 -3.94 11.60
N ALA A 67 10.71 -4.45 10.98
CA ALA A 67 9.43 -4.66 11.63
C ALA A 67 8.93 -6.10 11.44
N SER A 68 8.77 -6.81 12.56
CA SER A 68 8.27 -8.18 12.58
C SER A 68 6.74 -8.18 12.66
N GLY A 69 6.07 -9.02 11.87
CA GLY A 69 4.60 -9.11 11.91
C GLY A 69 3.88 -8.04 11.09
N VAL A 70 4.61 -7.31 10.24
CA VAL A 70 4.02 -6.46 9.20
C VAL A 70 3.75 -7.31 7.96
N LYS A 71 2.52 -7.28 7.47
CA LYS A 71 2.12 -7.88 6.19
C LYS A 71 1.71 -6.77 5.25
N TRP A 72 2.21 -6.78 4.03
CA TRP A 72 1.79 -5.83 2.99
C TRP A 72 1.40 -6.57 1.72
N GLU A 73 0.52 -5.94 0.96
CA GLU A 73 0.12 -6.42 -0.35
C GLU A 73 -0.06 -5.21 -1.28
N PHE A 74 0.52 -5.30 -2.47
CA PHE A 74 0.43 -4.25 -3.49
C PHE A 74 -0.43 -4.74 -4.65
N ARG A 75 -1.28 -3.84 -5.16
CA ARG A 75 -1.97 -4.01 -6.42
C ARG A 75 -1.55 -2.90 -7.38
N PRO A 76 -1.03 -3.26 -8.57
CA PRO A 76 -0.51 -2.28 -9.51
C PRO A 76 -1.58 -1.40 -10.14
N GLY A 77 -2.87 -1.70 -10.04
CA GLY A 77 -3.89 -0.91 -10.72
C GLY A 77 -4.33 -1.46 -12.07
N THR A 78 -4.03 -2.73 -12.41
CA THR A 78 -4.47 -3.29 -13.70
C THR A 78 -6.00 -3.36 -13.80
N GLN A 79 -6.54 -3.29 -15.03
CA GLN A 79 -7.98 -3.41 -15.28
C GLN A 79 -8.56 -4.75 -14.75
N ALA A 80 -7.79 -5.82 -14.83
CA ALA A 80 -8.19 -7.17 -14.40
C ALA A 80 -7.76 -7.52 -12.96
N GLN A 81 -7.27 -6.56 -12.18
CA GLN A 81 -6.71 -6.82 -10.85
C GLN A 81 -7.70 -7.53 -9.92
N GLU A 82 -7.19 -8.36 -9.01
CA GLU A 82 -8.00 -9.01 -7.99
C GLU A 82 -8.17 -8.12 -6.75
N TYR A 83 -9.31 -8.29 -6.06
CA TYR A 83 -9.55 -7.58 -4.80
C TYR A 83 -8.51 -7.95 -3.74
N ILE A 84 -8.30 -7.06 -2.77
CA ILE A 84 -7.40 -7.31 -1.64
C ILE A 84 -8.17 -8.07 -0.56
N GLN A 85 -7.60 -9.19 -0.10
CA GLN A 85 -8.20 -9.98 0.96
C GLN A 85 -7.90 -9.37 2.34
N GLY A 86 -8.81 -9.57 3.28
CA GLY A 86 -8.58 -9.17 4.67
C GLY A 86 -9.27 -7.88 5.11
N ILE A 87 -9.95 -7.17 4.22
CA ILE A 87 -10.82 -6.03 4.58
C ILE A 87 -12.26 -6.52 4.65
N PRO A 88 -12.84 -6.65 5.87
CA PRO A 88 -14.19 -7.16 6.04
C PRO A 88 -15.22 -6.16 5.50
N ALA A 89 -16.15 -6.61 4.66
CA ALA A 89 -17.37 -5.87 4.32
C ALA A 89 -18.52 -6.19 5.28
N ALA A 90 -18.63 -7.47 5.65
CA ALA A 90 -19.63 -7.95 6.59
C ALA A 90 -19.01 -9.02 7.49
N GLU A 91 -19.28 -8.90 8.79
CA GLU A 91 -18.89 -9.88 9.80
C GLU A 91 -20.16 -10.37 10.51
N ASN A 92 -20.30 -11.68 10.63
CA ASN A 92 -21.35 -12.30 11.43
C ASN A 92 -20.69 -13.18 12.50
N GLU A 93 -20.77 -12.76 13.76
CA GLU A 93 -20.17 -13.47 14.88
C GLU A 93 -21.15 -14.46 15.52
N ILE A 94 -20.75 -15.73 15.57
CA ILE A 94 -21.49 -16.80 16.24
C ILE A 94 -20.71 -17.19 17.50
N ARG A 95 -21.30 -16.95 18.67
CA ARG A 95 -20.73 -17.37 19.96
C ARG A 95 -20.89 -18.89 20.14
N ILE A 96 -19.80 -19.56 20.51
CA ILE A 96 -19.71 -21.01 20.67
C ILE A 96 -19.42 -21.38 22.14
N ASN A 97 -18.44 -20.73 22.76
CA ASN A 97 -18.00 -20.97 24.15
C ASN A 97 -17.84 -22.46 24.51
N THR A 98 -17.22 -23.24 23.63
CA THR A 98 -16.98 -24.68 23.86
C THR A 98 -15.54 -24.90 24.32
N GLU A 99 -15.35 -25.72 25.36
CA GLU A 99 -14.02 -26.11 25.82
C GLU A 99 -13.33 -27.03 24.82
N LEU A 100 -12.11 -26.67 24.43
CA LEU A 100 -11.27 -27.47 23.56
C LEU A 100 -10.40 -28.41 24.41
N LYS A 101 -10.72 -29.70 24.32
CA LYS A 101 -9.94 -30.76 24.95
C LYS A 101 -9.02 -31.44 23.94
N SER A 102 -8.03 -32.17 24.47
CA SER A 102 -6.99 -32.86 23.69
C SER A 102 -7.45 -34.21 23.13
N ASP A 103 -8.47 -34.82 23.74
CA ASP A 103 -9.11 -36.07 23.31
C ASP A 103 -10.10 -35.87 22.15
N HIS A 104 -10.83 -34.76 22.16
CA HIS A 104 -11.87 -34.45 21.18
C HIS A 104 -11.59 -33.15 20.43
N PRO A 105 -11.34 -33.22 19.10
CA PRO A 105 -11.20 -32.02 18.31
C PRO A 105 -12.55 -31.32 18.15
N TRP A 106 -12.51 -29.99 18.10
CA TRP A 106 -13.70 -29.22 17.78
C TRP A 106 -13.84 -29.10 16.26
N ILE A 107 -14.98 -29.52 15.71
CA ILE A 107 -15.23 -29.51 14.26
C ILE A 107 -16.47 -28.67 13.98
N ARG A 108 -16.39 -27.81 12.95
CA ARG A 108 -17.50 -26.98 12.48
C ARG A 108 -17.57 -26.97 10.97
N ALA A 109 -18.75 -27.30 10.44
CA ALA A 109 -19.05 -27.14 9.03
C ALA A 109 -19.43 -25.68 8.71
N VAL A 110 -18.94 -25.17 7.59
CA VAL A 110 -19.20 -23.84 7.06
C VAL A 110 -19.70 -24.02 5.61
N SER A 111 -21.01 -23.86 5.40
CA SER A 111 -21.66 -24.15 4.12
C SER A 111 -21.85 -22.93 3.22
N ASN A 112 -21.72 -21.71 3.76
CA ASN A 112 -21.90 -20.49 2.98
C ASN A 112 -20.68 -20.22 2.08
N THR A 113 -20.72 -20.67 0.83
CA THR A 113 -19.61 -20.52 -0.14
C THR A 113 -19.30 -19.06 -0.52
N LYS A 114 -20.11 -18.09 -0.08
CA LYS A 114 -19.83 -16.66 -0.28
C LYS A 114 -18.79 -16.10 0.69
N LEU A 115 -18.46 -16.82 1.76
CA LEU A 115 -17.49 -16.38 2.75
C LEU A 115 -16.08 -16.31 2.14
N SER A 116 -15.34 -15.26 2.50
CA SER A 116 -13.94 -15.10 2.13
C SER A 116 -13.00 -15.68 3.19
N ALA A 117 -13.41 -15.63 4.46
CA ALA A 117 -12.63 -16.13 5.57
C ALA A 117 -13.51 -16.46 6.79
N VAL A 118 -12.92 -17.17 7.74
CA VAL A 118 -13.47 -17.35 9.07
C VAL A 118 -12.46 -16.85 10.09
N ARG A 119 -12.92 -16.07 11.07
CA ARG A 119 -12.11 -15.68 12.23
C ARG A 119 -12.49 -16.53 13.43
N LEU A 120 -11.56 -17.32 13.94
CA LEU A 120 -11.74 -18.10 15.16
C LEU A 120 -11.18 -17.31 16.34
N ARG A 121 -12.02 -17.05 17.34
CA ARG A 121 -11.59 -16.46 18.62
C ARG A 121 -11.44 -17.56 19.67
N PHE A 122 -10.22 -17.70 20.16
CA PHE A 122 -9.88 -18.54 21.30
C PHE A 122 -9.80 -17.70 22.56
N GLY A 123 -10.26 -18.28 23.67
CA GLY A 123 -10.20 -17.68 25.00
C GLY A 123 -9.52 -18.60 26.01
N TRP A 124 -8.65 -18.04 26.84
CA TRP A 124 -8.06 -18.67 28.00
C TRP A 124 -8.47 -17.88 29.24
N PRO A 125 -9.46 -18.35 30.02
CA PRO A 125 -9.91 -17.63 31.21
C PRO A 125 -8.80 -17.43 32.24
N GLN A 126 -7.93 -18.43 32.38
CA GLN A 126 -6.74 -18.44 33.22
C GLN A 126 -5.71 -19.39 32.62
N LEU A 127 -4.42 -19.03 32.69
CA LEU A 127 -3.31 -19.87 32.26
C LEU A 127 -2.18 -19.76 33.28
N GLN A 128 -1.97 -20.80 34.08
CA GLN A 128 -0.94 -20.80 35.12
C GLN A 128 -0.61 -22.20 35.62
N ARG A 129 0.59 -22.37 36.16
CA ARG A 129 1.04 -23.57 36.86
C ARG A 129 1.67 -23.20 38.19
N GLN A 130 1.20 -23.80 39.26
CA GLN A 130 1.82 -23.76 40.58
C GLN A 130 2.86 -24.87 40.71
N LYS A 131 4.10 -24.50 41.04
CA LYS A 131 5.21 -25.42 41.31
C LYS A 131 5.14 -25.97 42.74
N ASP A 132 5.90 -27.03 43.02
CA ASP A 132 5.97 -27.66 44.34
C ASP A 132 6.49 -26.74 45.45
N ASN A 133 7.23 -25.69 45.09
CA ASN A 133 7.70 -24.66 46.00
C ASN A 133 6.67 -23.53 46.24
N GLY A 134 5.45 -23.68 45.72
CA GLY A 134 4.36 -22.71 45.83
C GLY A 134 4.38 -21.60 44.76
N ASP A 135 5.46 -21.46 43.99
CA ASP A 135 5.57 -20.40 42.98
C ASP A 135 4.57 -20.61 41.84
N THR A 136 3.92 -19.54 41.40
CA THR A 136 3.00 -19.55 40.27
C THR A 136 3.69 -19.00 39.02
N VAL A 137 3.80 -19.83 37.99
CA VAL A 137 4.46 -19.53 36.71
C VAL A 137 3.52 -19.74 35.53
N GLY A 138 3.92 -19.29 34.35
CA GLY A 138 3.18 -19.54 33.11
C GLY A 138 3.08 -21.01 32.73
N TYR A 139 2.10 -21.31 31.86
CA TYR A 139 1.89 -22.62 31.26
C TYR A 139 1.81 -22.48 29.74
N ARG A 140 2.18 -23.54 29.00
CA ARG A 140 2.20 -23.55 27.54
C ARG A 140 1.20 -24.55 26.99
N ILE A 141 0.36 -24.10 26.05
CA ILE A 141 -0.61 -24.94 25.34
C ILE A 141 -0.38 -24.76 23.84
N GLU A 142 -0.14 -25.87 23.14
CA GLU A 142 0.00 -25.94 21.69
C GLU A 142 -1.31 -26.41 21.06
N TYR A 143 -1.66 -25.83 19.92
CA TYR A 143 -2.89 -26.13 19.19
C TYR A 143 -2.71 -25.91 17.68
N ALA A 144 -3.57 -26.55 16.90
CA ALA A 144 -3.56 -26.46 15.45
C ALA A 144 -4.99 -26.26 14.92
N ILE A 145 -5.08 -25.59 13.76
CA ILE A 145 -6.30 -25.43 12.99
C ILE A 145 -6.08 -26.11 11.65
N ASP A 146 -6.98 -27.00 11.30
CA ASP A 146 -7.02 -27.67 10.01
C ASP A 146 -8.26 -27.24 9.22
N LEU A 147 -8.13 -27.22 7.90
CA LEU A 147 -9.19 -26.89 6.96
C LEU A 147 -9.34 -28.02 5.94
N ALA A 148 -10.57 -28.50 5.77
CA ALA A 148 -10.96 -29.35 4.66
C ALA A 148 -11.90 -28.57 3.72
N THR A 149 -11.71 -28.72 2.42
CA THR A 149 -12.48 -28.03 1.38
C THR A 149 -13.20 -29.07 0.53
N ASP A 150 -14.50 -28.88 0.27
CA ASP A 150 -15.31 -29.74 -0.59
C ASP A 150 -15.23 -31.25 -0.27
N GLY A 151 -15.24 -31.59 1.02
CA GLY A 151 -15.15 -32.99 1.49
C GLY A 151 -13.76 -33.62 1.33
N GLY A 152 -12.74 -32.85 0.97
CA GLY A 152 -11.35 -33.29 0.89
C GLY A 152 -10.70 -33.56 2.25
N ALA A 153 -9.43 -33.96 2.23
CA ALA A 153 -8.66 -34.19 3.44
C ALA A 153 -8.37 -32.90 4.22
N TYR A 154 -8.32 -33.00 5.54
CA TYR A 154 -7.90 -31.91 6.42
C TYR A 154 -6.43 -31.54 6.16
N ARG A 155 -6.18 -30.26 5.88
CA ARG A 155 -4.84 -29.67 5.78
C ARG A 155 -4.61 -28.72 6.95
N GLU A 156 -3.47 -28.84 7.63
CA GLU A 156 -3.09 -27.91 8.71
C GLU A 156 -2.83 -26.52 8.10
N VAL A 157 -3.63 -25.54 8.50
CA VAL A 157 -3.54 -24.14 8.03
C VAL A 157 -2.86 -23.24 9.05
N LEU A 158 -2.88 -23.62 10.33
CA LEU A 158 -2.22 -22.90 11.40
C LEU A 158 -1.74 -23.88 12.47
N LYS A 159 -0.51 -23.67 12.94
CA LYS A 159 0.01 -24.25 14.18
C LYS A 159 0.51 -23.13 15.07
N ALA A 160 0.01 -23.08 16.30
CA ALA A 160 0.30 -22.00 17.24
C ALA A 160 0.41 -22.51 18.68
N ALA A 161 0.98 -21.66 19.53
CA ALA A 161 1.06 -21.90 20.96
C ALA A 161 0.72 -20.64 21.75
N VAL A 162 0.09 -20.82 22.89
CA VAL A 162 0.06 -19.81 23.96
C VAL A 162 1.07 -20.23 25.02
N ASP A 163 1.92 -19.31 25.44
CA ASP A 163 2.98 -19.54 26.42
C ASP A 163 3.05 -18.34 27.36
N GLY A 164 2.72 -18.56 28.63
CA GLY A 164 2.80 -17.51 29.64
C GLY A 164 1.78 -17.65 30.75
N LYS A 165 1.67 -16.60 31.56
CA LYS A 165 0.73 -16.52 32.68
C LYS A 165 -0.36 -15.49 32.42
N THR A 166 -1.60 -15.86 32.67
CA THR A 166 -2.71 -14.90 32.77
C THR A 166 -3.68 -15.30 33.86
N THR A 167 -4.18 -14.29 34.57
CA THR A 167 -5.22 -14.42 35.61
C THR A 167 -6.58 -13.93 35.15
N THR A 168 -6.64 -13.29 33.98
CA THR A 168 -7.84 -12.72 33.35
C THR A 168 -8.07 -13.37 31.99
N LEU A 169 -9.26 -13.15 31.41
CA LEU A 169 -9.60 -13.72 30.12
C LEU A 169 -8.65 -13.20 29.03
N TYR A 170 -7.80 -14.08 28.54
CA TYR A 170 -6.93 -13.83 27.41
C TYR A 170 -7.58 -14.30 26.12
N GLU A 171 -7.73 -13.40 25.14
CA GLU A 171 -8.31 -13.75 23.84
C GLU A 171 -7.30 -13.60 22.71
N ARG A 172 -7.32 -14.54 21.76
CA ARG A 172 -6.64 -14.44 20.47
C ARG A 172 -7.59 -14.79 19.35
N SER A 173 -7.55 -13.99 18.28
CA SER A 173 -8.31 -14.26 17.07
C SER A 173 -7.39 -14.61 15.91
N TYR A 174 -7.72 -15.69 15.20
CA TYR A 174 -7.03 -16.09 13.98
C TYR A 174 -7.99 -16.04 12.81
N ARG A 175 -7.63 -15.28 11.78
CA ARG A 175 -8.33 -15.29 10.50
C ARG A 175 -7.75 -16.39 9.63
N ILE A 176 -8.62 -17.27 9.14
CA ILE A 176 -8.32 -18.33 8.20
C ILE A 176 -9.00 -17.97 6.88
N ASP A 177 -8.20 -17.66 5.86
CA ASP A 177 -8.72 -17.38 4.52
C ASP A 177 -9.22 -18.68 3.89
N LEU A 178 -10.44 -18.64 3.34
CA LEU A 178 -11.11 -19.80 2.80
C LEU A 178 -10.84 -19.90 1.29
N PRO A 179 -10.30 -21.03 0.79
CA PRO A 179 -10.12 -21.24 -0.64
C PRO A 179 -11.48 -21.38 -1.33
N LYS A 180 -11.59 -21.09 -2.63
CA LYS A 180 -12.85 -21.27 -3.37
C LYS A 180 -13.39 -22.70 -3.21
N ALA A 181 -14.65 -22.83 -2.85
CA ALA A 181 -15.34 -24.11 -2.62
C ALA A 181 -16.74 -24.11 -3.24
N THR A 182 -17.25 -25.28 -3.59
CA THR A 182 -18.57 -25.47 -4.22
C THR A 182 -19.63 -25.90 -3.21
N THR A 183 -19.25 -26.71 -2.23
CA THR A 183 -20.11 -27.27 -1.19
C THR A 183 -19.86 -26.64 0.17
N GLY A 184 -18.63 -26.23 0.45
CA GLY A 184 -18.23 -25.54 1.68
C GLY A 184 -16.94 -26.09 2.28
N TRP A 185 -16.74 -25.77 3.56
CA TRP A 185 -15.53 -26.13 4.30
C TRP A 185 -15.86 -26.82 5.61
N GLN A 186 -14.92 -27.63 6.10
CA GLN A 186 -14.91 -28.10 7.48
C GLN A 186 -13.67 -27.58 8.18
N ILE A 187 -13.89 -26.89 9.29
CA ILE A 187 -12.84 -26.37 10.15
C ILE A 187 -12.69 -27.32 11.33
N ARG A 188 -11.46 -27.75 11.61
CA ARG A 188 -11.13 -28.56 12.77
C ARG A 188 -10.08 -27.87 13.61
N VAL A 189 -10.38 -27.67 14.88
CA VAL A 189 -9.41 -27.18 15.86
C VAL A 189 -8.98 -28.34 16.75
N ARG A 190 -7.67 -28.51 16.90
CA ARG A 190 -7.05 -29.56 17.71
C ARG A 190 -6.17 -28.95 18.78
N ARG A 191 -6.34 -29.39 20.02
CA ARG A 191 -5.37 -29.13 21.07
C ARG A 191 -4.30 -30.22 21.03
N LEU A 192 -3.03 -29.82 20.93
CA LEU A 192 -1.89 -30.74 20.83
C LEU A 192 -1.32 -31.10 22.21
N THR A 193 -1.36 -30.15 23.15
CA THR A 193 -0.93 -30.39 24.53
C THR A 193 -2.03 -31.13 25.31
N PRO A 194 -1.73 -32.28 25.96
CA PRO A 194 -2.71 -32.98 26.79
C PRO A 194 -3.34 -32.08 27.86
N ASN A 195 -4.60 -32.34 28.21
CA ASN A 195 -5.23 -31.67 29.35
C ASN A 195 -4.57 -32.12 30.66
N SER A 196 -4.33 -31.18 31.56
CA SER A 196 -3.88 -31.50 32.91
C SER A 196 -5.07 -31.82 33.81
N SER A 197 -4.96 -32.89 34.61
CA SER A 197 -5.91 -33.20 35.69
C SER A 197 -5.49 -32.63 37.06
N SER A 198 -4.34 -31.95 37.13
CA SER A 198 -3.83 -31.35 38.36
C SER A 198 -4.53 -30.05 38.70
N ASN A 199 -5.04 -29.92 39.93
CA ASN A 199 -5.58 -28.67 40.47
C ASN A 199 -4.53 -27.53 40.54
N ARG A 200 -3.24 -27.85 40.40
CA ARG A 200 -2.15 -26.87 40.37
C ARG A 200 -1.96 -26.23 38.99
N ILE A 201 -2.66 -26.70 37.96
CA ILE A 201 -2.54 -26.21 36.59
C ILE A 201 -3.91 -25.72 36.14
N ALA A 202 -3.97 -24.46 35.73
CA ALA A 202 -5.10 -23.91 34.99
C ALA A 202 -4.70 -23.84 33.51
N ASP A 203 -5.34 -24.66 32.69
CA ASP A 203 -5.03 -24.84 31.26
C ASP A 203 -6.30 -24.90 30.39
N LYS A 204 -7.39 -24.27 30.86
CA LYS A 204 -8.65 -24.23 30.10
C LYS A 204 -8.50 -23.39 28.83
N MET A 205 -8.81 -24.01 27.70
CA MET A 205 -8.84 -23.36 26.38
C MET A 205 -10.25 -23.47 25.81
N LEU A 206 -10.81 -22.35 25.37
CA LEU A 206 -12.16 -22.26 24.83
C LEU A 206 -12.11 -21.83 23.36
N VAL A 207 -12.92 -22.44 22.51
CA VAL A 207 -13.34 -21.85 21.24
C VAL A 207 -14.53 -20.95 21.55
N GLN A 208 -14.28 -19.64 21.68
CA GLN A 208 -15.29 -18.69 22.12
C GLN A 208 -16.27 -18.31 21.02
N ALA A 209 -15.75 -18.03 19.83
CA ALA A 209 -16.58 -17.57 18.73
C ALA A 209 -15.96 -17.92 17.37
N ILE A 210 -16.84 -18.04 16.39
CA ILE A 210 -16.51 -18.14 14.98
C ILE A 210 -17.18 -16.94 14.30
N THR A 211 -16.39 -16.08 13.69
CA THR A 211 -16.90 -14.96 12.89
C THR A 211 -16.79 -15.33 11.43
N GLU A 212 -17.92 -15.40 10.76
CA GLU A 212 -17.99 -15.54 9.32
C GLU A 212 -17.68 -14.18 8.69
N VAL A 213 -16.69 -14.12 7.81
CA VAL A 213 -16.24 -12.86 7.19
C VAL A 213 -16.42 -12.92 5.68
N ILE A 214 -17.20 -11.97 5.16
CA ILE A 214 -17.26 -11.68 3.74
C ILE A 214 -16.42 -10.43 3.51
N ASP A 215 -15.33 -10.59 2.75
CA ASP A 215 -14.51 -9.44 2.39
C ASP A 215 -15.23 -8.55 1.37
N ALA A 216 -14.97 -7.25 1.45
CA ALA A 216 -15.37 -6.32 0.41
C ALA A 216 -14.66 -6.70 -0.89
N LYS A 217 -15.40 -7.23 -1.87
CA LYS A 217 -14.86 -7.57 -3.20
C LYS A 217 -14.74 -6.32 -4.09
N LEU A 218 -14.13 -5.28 -3.56
CA LEU A 218 -13.89 -4.04 -4.29
C LEU A 218 -12.53 -4.17 -5.00
N ARG A 219 -12.58 -4.31 -6.32
CA ARG A 219 -11.38 -4.53 -7.16
C ARG A 219 -10.68 -3.22 -7.54
N TYR A 220 -11.35 -2.07 -7.41
CA TYR A 220 -10.86 -0.74 -7.78
C TYR A 220 -9.99 -0.74 -9.06
N PRO A 221 -10.58 -1.14 -10.21
CA PRO A 221 -9.83 -1.22 -11.46
C PRO A 221 -9.22 0.13 -11.81
N ASN A 222 -8.00 0.14 -12.37
CA ASN A 222 -7.24 1.35 -12.70
C ASN A 222 -6.84 2.20 -11.49
N THR A 223 -6.91 1.69 -10.26
CA THR A 223 -6.35 2.37 -9.09
C THR A 223 -5.28 1.50 -8.45
N ALA A 224 -4.08 2.04 -8.27
CA ALA A 224 -3.00 1.37 -7.57
C ALA A 224 -3.25 1.41 -6.05
N LEU A 225 -3.15 0.25 -5.39
CA LEU A 225 -3.48 0.10 -3.98
C LEU A 225 -2.32 -0.51 -3.20
N LEU A 226 -2.14 -0.02 -1.97
CA LEU A 226 -1.24 -0.60 -0.98
C LEU A 226 -2.03 -0.99 0.27
N TYR A 227 -2.02 -2.27 0.59
CA TYR A 227 -2.53 -2.80 1.85
C TYR A 227 -1.36 -3.00 2.81
N VAL A 228 -1.53 -2.55 4.06
CA VAL A 228 -0.57 -2.75 5.14
C VAL A 228 -1.31 -3.18 6.40
N GLU A 229 -0.81 -4.25 7.02
CA GLU A 229 -1.26 -4.79 8.29
C GLU A 229 -0.08 -4.82 9.26
N PHE A 230 -0.26 -4.30 10.48
CA PHE A 230 0.77 -4.29 11.51
C PHE A 230 0.18 -4.55 12.90
N ASP A 231 1.03 -5.04 13.80
CA ASP A 231 0.69 -5.41 15.18
C ASP A 231 0.75 -4.17 16.10
N SER A 232 -0.31 -3.94 16.88
CA SER A 232 -0.38 -2.83 17.84
C SER A 232 0.65 -2.93 18.96
N LYS A 233 1.22 -4.12 19.22
CA LYS A 233 2.31 -4.29 20.17
C LYS A 233 3.59 -3.59 19.73
N GLN A 234 3.86 -3.54 18.43
CA GLN A 234 5.03 -2.86 17.88
C GLN A 234 4.75 -1.37 17.68
N PHE A 235 3.53 -1.02 17.30
CA PHE A 235 3.12 0.35 17.01
C PHE A 235 1.89 0.70 17.88
N PRO A 236 2.08 1.33 19.05
CA PRO A 236 0.97 1.73 19.92
C PRO A 236 0.07 2.78 19.25
N ASP A 237 0.64 3.63 18.39
CA ASP A 237 -0.06 4.57 17.53
C ASP A 237 0.03 4.15 16.06
N ILE A 238 -0.92 4.60 15.23
CA ILE A 238 -0.88 4.36 13.78
C ILE A 238 0.38 5.04 13.20
N PRO A 239 1.35 4.29 12.66
CA PRO A 239 2.56 4.87 12.10
C PRO A 239 2.26 5.62 10.80
N ARG A 240 3.07 6.62 10.49
CA ARG A 240 3.06 7.26 9.18
C ARG A 240 3.56 6.27 8.14
N ILE A 241 2.68 5.91 7.20
CA ILE A 241 3.03 5.05 6.08
C ILE A 241 3.46 5.94 4.90
N SER A 242 4.70 5.78 4.44
CA SER A 242 5.20 6.41 3.22
C SER A 242 5.79 5.33 2.31
N CYS A 243 5.80 5.58 1.01
CA CYS A 243 6.30 4.59 0.06
C CYS A 243 6.87 5.27 -1.20
N LYS A 244 7.74 4.54 -1.90
CA LYS A 244 8.40 4.99 -3.13
C LYS A 244 8.14 4.02 -4.28
N PRO A 245 6.91 3.98 -4.82
CA PRO A 245 6.64 3.19 -6.01
C PRO A 245 7.36 3.74 -7.23
N LYS A 246 7.62 2.86 -8.21
CA LYS A 246 7.70 3.31 -9.61
C LYS A 246 6.29 3.74 -10.01
N GLY A 247 6.18 4.96 -10.51
CA GLY A 247 4.92 5.58 -10.92
C GLY A 247 4.21 4.85 -12.06
N ARG A 248 3.27 5.56 -12.70
CA ARG A 248 2.40 4.98 -13.72
C ARG A 248 3.17 4.53 -14.97
N ILE A 249 2.71 3.43 -15.58
CA ILE A 249 3.07 3.02 -16.93
C ILE A 249 2.39 3.97 -17.91
N ILE A 250 3.17 4.69 -18.70
CA ILE A 250 2.70 5.73 -19.62
C ILE A 250 3.01 5.35 -21.07
N ARG A 251 2.42 6.09 -22.01
CA ARG A 251 2.76 5.99 -23.42
C ARG A 251 4.11 6.64 -23.68
N VAL A 252 5.02 5.87 -24.24
CA VAL A 252 6.34 6.34 -24.69
C VAL A 252 6.58 5.89 -26.14
N PRO A 253 7.48 6.55 -26.89
CA PRO A 253 7.83 6.12 -28.24
C PRO A 253 8.25 4.65 -28.31
N SER A 254 7.84 3.97 -29.36
CA SER A 254 8.19 2.57 -29.63
C SER A 254 9.71 2.31 -29.57
N ASN A 255 10.48 3.29 -30.04
CA ASN A 255 11.94 3.23 -30.15
C ASN A 255 12.72 3.73 -28.92
N TYR A 256 12.02 4.20 -27.87
CA TYR A 256 12.62 4.70 -26.64
C TYR A 256 12.80 3.58 -25.60
N ASP A 257 13.95 3.52 -24.95
CA ASP A 257 14.20 2.70 -23.77
C ASP A 257 14.23 3.59 -22.52
N PRO A 258 13.16 3.61 -21.70
CA PRO A 258 13.12 4.43 -20.49
C PRO A 258 14.14 4.05 -19.42
N GLY A 259 14.60 2.80 -19.40
CA GLY A 259 15.54 2.33 -18.38
C GLY A 259 16.93 2.91 -18.60
N ASN A 260 17.39 2.89 -19.84
CA ASN A 260 18.68 3.45 -20.24
C ASN A 260 18.59 4.89 -20.77
N ARG A 261 17.37 5.41 -20.98
CA ARG A 261 17.08 6.71 -21.59
C ARG A 261 17.65 6.88 -23.00
N THR A 262 17.63 5.82 -23.78
CA THR A 262 18.19 5.79 -25.13
C THR A 262 17.10 5.68 -26.20
N TYR A 263 17.38 6.19 -27.39
CA TYR A 263 16.48 6.17 -28.54
C TYR A 263 17.15 5.40 -29.67
N SER A 264 16.46 4.43 -30.25
CA SER A 264 17.02 3.50 -31.24
C SER A 264 16.42 3.72 -32.63
N GLY A 265 17.22 4.16 -33.60
CA GLY A 265 16.73 4.45 -34.95
C GLY A 265 15.75 5.63 -35.01
N ILE A 266 15.07 5.77 -36.15
CA ILE A 266 14.08 6.84 -36.39
C ILE A 266 12.74 6.39 -35.81
N TRP A 267 12.10 7.28 -35.05
CA TRP A 267 10.77 7.03 -34.52
C TRP A 267 9.72 7.09 -35.63
N ASP A 268 8.81 6.11 -35.66
CA ASP A 268 7.76 5.94 -36.66
C ASP A 268 6.41 6.57 -36.26
N GLY A 269 6.35 7.26 -35.13
CA GLY A 269 5.12 7.84 -34.57
C GLY A 269 4.31 6.87 -33.70
N THR A 270 4.75 5.62 -33.51
CA THR A 270 4.01 4.64 -32.71
C THR A 270 4.44 4.66 -31.24
N PHE A 271 3.52 4.30 -30.34
CA PHE A 271 3.76 4.29 -28.89
C PHE A 271 3.70 2.88 -28.32
N LYS A 272 4.41 2.68 -27.21
CA LYS A 272 4.33 1.50 -26.34
C LYS A 272 4.08 1.93 -24.90
N TRP A 273 3.60 1.00 -24.08
CA TRP A 273 3.40 1.22 -22.65
C TRP A 273 4.67 0.89 -21.88
N ALA A 274 5.22 1.86 -21.15
CA ALA A 274 6.36 1.66 -20.27
C ALA A 274 6.39 2.70 -19.14
N TYR A 275 7.05 2.36 -18.05
CA TYR A 275 7.38 3.33 -17.01
C TYR A 275 8.43 4.32 -17.51
N SER A 276 8.18 5.62 -17.39
CA SER A 276 9.16 6.66 -17.62
C SER A 276 8.88 7.84 -16.71
N ASP A 277 9.94 8.46 -16.22
CA ASP A 277 9.93 9.73 -15.49
C ASP A 277 10.42 10.89 -16.39
N ASN A 278 10.51 10.68 -17.70
CA ASN A 278 10.82 11.76 -18.64
C ASN A 278 9.64 12.75 -18.66
N PRO A 279 9.88 14.05 -18.37
CA PRO A 279 8.81 15.03 -18.20
C PRO A 279 7.98 15.24 -19.47
N ALA A 280 8.54 15.08 -20.66
CA ALA A 280 7.81 15.24 -21.92
C ALA A 280 6.76 14.14 -22.12
N TRP A 281 7.10 12.89 -21.79
CA TRP A 281 6.18 11.76 -21.90
C TRP A 281 5.14 11.75 -20.77
N VAL A 282 5.51 12.18 -19.56
CA VAL A 282 4.55 12.39 -18.46
C VAL A 282 3.55 13.49 -18.83
N PHE A 283 4.03 14.59 -19.42
CA PHE A 283 3.20 15.67 -19.92
C PHE A 283 2.24 15.20 -21.01
N TYR A 284 2.74 14.46 -22.01
CA TYR A 284 1.90 13.86 -23.04
C TYR A 284 0.80 12.99 -22.42
N ASP A 285 1.15 12.06 -21.53
CA ASP A 285 0.19 11.12 -20.94
C ASP A 285 -0.93 11.82 -20.14
N ILE A 286 -0.62 12.93 -19.47
CA ILE A 286 -1.63 13.74 -18.77
C ILE A 286 -2.58 14.44 -19.75
N ILE A 287 -2.09 14.89 -20.91
CA ILE A 287 -2.97 15.50 -21.92
C ILE A 287 -3.93 14.46 -22.49
N VAL A 288 -3.41 13.31 -22.92
CA VAL A 288 -4.19 12.28 -23.63
C VAL A 288 -4.88 11.28 -22.71
N SER A 289 -4.85 11.46 -21.40
CA SER A 289 -5.58 10.61 -20.46
C SER A 289 -7.02 11.05 -20.29
N GLU A 290 -7.97 10.13 -20.51
CA GLU A 290 -9.41 10.37 -20.34
C GLU A 290 -9.86 10.35 -18.87
N MET A 291 -9.13 9.65 -17.99
CA MET A 291 -9.57 9.41 -16.60
C MET A 291 -9.23 10.56 -15.66
N PHE A 292 -8.02 11.09 -15.75
CA PHE A 292 -7.51 12.13 -14.84
C PHE A 292 -6.97 13.36 -15.58
N GLY A 293 -6.94 13.30 -16.91
CA GLY A 293 -6.29 14.26 -17.78
C GLY A 293 -7.26 15.05 -18.65
N LEU A 294 -6.77 15.47 -19.81
CA LEU A 294 -7.53 16.27 -20.78
C LEU A 294 -8.00 15.46 -21.99
N GLY A 295 -7.93 14.12 -21.94
CA GLY A 295 -8.20 13.25 -23.10
C GLY A 295 -9.61 13.39 -23.65
N ASN A 296 -10.57 13.78 -22.81
CA ASN A 296 -11.95 14.07 -23.24
C ASN A 296 -12.10 15.38 -24.04
N ARG A 297 -11.05 16.22 -24.09
CA ARG A 297 -11.05 17.54 -24.74
C ARG A 297 -9.96 17.70 -25.80
N ILE A 298 -8.83 17.02 -25.63
CA ILE A 298 -7.68 17.08 -26.53
C ILE A 298 -7.31 15.64 -26.91
N ASN A 299 -7.35 15.34 -28.21
CA ASN A 299 -6.94 14.05 -28.75
C ASN A 299 -5.46 14.09 -29.18
N SER A 300 -4.83 12.93 -29.36
CA SER A 300 -3.42 12.81 -29.80
C SER A 300 -3.14 13.55 -31.10
N THR A 301 -4.10 13.60 -32.03
CA THR A 301 -3.97 14.33 -33.32
C THR A 301 -3.87 15.85 -33.15
N GLN A 302 -4.26 16.37 -31.98
CA GLN A 302 -4.21 17.79 -31.65
C GLN A 302 -2.95 18.12 -30.83
N ILE A 303 -1.93 17.26 -30.85
CA ILE A 303 -0.67 17.47 -30.12
C ILE A 303 0.48 17.37 -31.10
N SER A 304 1.45 18.29 -31.00
CA SER A 304 2.69 18.19 -31.77
C SER A 304 3.63 17.17 -31.13
N GLU A 305 3.47 15.90 -31.53
CA GLU A 305 4.27 14.78 -31.01
C GLU A 305 5.75 14.86 -31.43
N ALA A 306 6.04 15.43 -32.60
CA ALA A 306 7.40 15.59 -33.11
C ALA A 306 8.24 16.59 -32.27
N GLU A 307 7.63 17.71 -31.86
CA GLU A 307 8.30 18.67 -30.97
C GLU A 307 8.46 18.09 -29.56
N LEU A 308 7.45 17.39 -29.03
CA LEU A 308 7.57 16.68 -27.76
C LEU A 308 8.69 15.63 -27.78
N TYR A 309 8.86 14.90 -28.89
CA TYR A 309 9.96 13.94 -29.06
C TYR A 309 11.33 14.62 -28.97
N ARG A 310 11.52 15.78 -29.62
CA ARG A 310 12.77 16.57 -29.52
C ARG A 310 13.04 17.02 -28.08
N ILE A 311 12.01 17.53 -27.40
CA ILE A 311 12.10 17.93 -25.99
C ILE A 311 12.46 16.74 -25.11
N ALA A 312 11.85 15.57 -25.35
CA ALA A 312 12.12 14.35 -24.59
C ALA A 312 13.59 13.92 -24.70
N GLN A 313 14.15 13.94 -25.92
CA GLN A 313 15.57 13.66 -26.15
C GLN A 313 16.47 14.66 -25.41
N TYR A 314 16.09 15.94 -25.36
CA TYR A 314 16.83 16.95 -24.61
C TYR A 314 16.80 16.72 -23.09
N CYS A 315 15.65 16.28 -22.56
CA CYS A 315 15.48 15.96 -21.13
C CYS A 315 16.31 14.76 -20.70
N ASP A 316 16.48 13.76 -21.57
CA ASP A 316 17.25 12.55 -21.30
C ASP A 316 18.76 12.71 -21.46
N GLN A 317 19.24 13.87 -21.93
CA GLN A 317 20.68 14.13 -22.03
C GLN A 317 21.34 14.08 -20.64
N LEU A 318 22.42 13.30 -20.54
CA LEU A 318 23.21 13.20 -19.33
C LEU A 318 24.04 14.47 -19.11
N VAL A 319 23.82 15.13 -17.97
CA VAL A 319 24.57 16.30 -17.49
C VAL A 319 25.34 15.94 -16.22
N PRO A 320 26.46 16.63 -15.90
CA PRO A 320 27.17 16.42 -14.64
C PRO A 320 26.25 16.68 -13.43
N ASP A 321 26.27 15.78 -12.45
CA ASP A 321 25.39 15.82 -11.27
C ASP A 321 25.75 16.91 -10.24
N GLY A 322 26.83 17.67 -10.49
CA GLY A 322 27.29 18.76 -9.63
C GLY A 322 27.83 18.31 -8.26
N ARG A 323 28.01 17.00 -8.02
CA ARG A 323 28.47 16.47 -6.72
C ARG A 323 29.98 16.28 -6.61
N GLY A 324 30.74 16.80 -7.58
CA GLY A 324 32.21 16.81 -7.54
C GLY A 324 32.90 15.51 -7.97
N GLY A 325 32.24 14.70 -8.82
CA GLY A 325 32.82 13.51 -9.46
C GLY A 325 32.36 13.33 -10.91
N ASP A 326 32.60 12.15 -11.50
CA ASP A 326 32.17 11.82 -12.88
C ASP A 326 30.69 11.38 -12.98
N GLY A 327 29.91 11.63 -11.93
CA GLY A 327 28.49 11.33 -11.87
C GLY A 327 27.72 12.11 -12.92
N LYS A 328 26.81 11.43 -13.61
CA LYS A 328 25.90 12.05 -14.57
C LYS A 328 24.46 11.76 -14.19
N GLU A 329 23.60 12.74 -14.37
CA GLU A 329 22.16 12.62 -14.20
C GLU A 329 21.42 13.10 -15.46
N PRO A 330 20.18 12.65 -15.69
CA PRO A 330 19.34 13.19 -16.76
C PRO A 330 19.09 14.67 -16.52
N ARG A 331 19.08 15.46 -17.58
CA ARG A 331 18.87 16.92 -17.50
C ARG A 331 17.58 17.29 -16.77
N PHE A 332 16.49 16.60 -17.06
CA PHE A 332 15.19 16.81 -16.41
C PHE A 332 14.47 15.50 -16.14
N THR A 333 13.85 15.39 -14.96
CA THR A 333 13.01 14.26 -14.56
C THR A 333 11.72 14.76 -13.90
N CYS A 334 10.62 14.02 -14.02
CA CYS A 334 9.33 14.36 -13.44
C CYS A 334 8.79 13.20 -12.58
N ASN A 335 8.83 13.40 -11.26
CA ASN A 335 8.25 12.49 -10.27
C ASN A 335 7.28 13.27 -9.38
N VAL A 336 6.10 13.59 -9.92
CA VAL A 336 5.10 14.44 -9.25
C VAL A 336 3.92 13.63 -8.73
N TYR A 337 3.35 14.08 -7.62
CA TYR A 337 2.12 13.54 -7.04
C TYR A 337 1.04 14.61 -7.02
N ILE A 338 0.03 14.47 -7.88
CA ILE A 338 -1.07 15.42 -8.04
C ILE A 338 -2.23 14.99 -7.15
N GLN A 339 -2.47 15.75 -6.07
CA GLN A 339 -3.45 15.40 -5.03
C GLN A 339 -4.81 16.06 -5.23
N SER A 340 -4.84 17.26 -5.81
CA SER A 340 -6.05 18.07 -5.93
C SER A 340 -6.30 18.48 -7.37
N ARG A 341 -7.58 18.68 -7.68
CA ARG A 341 -7.99 19.25 -8.97
C ARG A 341 -7.55 20.69 -9.03
N ASN A 342 -6.94 21.07 -10.15
CA ASN A 342 -6.56 22.44 -10.46
C ASN A 342 -6.92 22.77 -11.91
N ASP A 343 -6.88 24.04 -12.27
CA ASP A 343 -7.15 24.50 -13.64
C ASP A 343 -6.19 23.83 -14.62
N ALA A 344 -6.77 23.24 -15.67
CA ALA A 344 -6.04 22.44 -16.65
C ALA A 344 -4.84 23.17 -17.27
N TRP A 345 -5.04 24.44 -17.62
CA TRP A 345 -3.98 25.27 -18.21
C TRP A 345 -2.82 25.51 -17.23
N THR A 346 -3.14 25.73 -15.95
CA THR A 346 -2.15 25.89 -14.89
C THR A 346 -1.34 24.61 -14.72
N VAL A 347 -2.01 23.45 -14.64
CA VAL A 347 -1.33 22.15 -14.53
C VAL A 347 -0.42 21.89 -15.72
N LEU A 348 -0.86 22.17 -16.96
CA LEU A 348 -0.02 22.01 -18.14
C LEU A 348 1.17 22.97 -18.16
N THR A 349 0.97 24.21 -17.72
CA THR A 349 2.04 25.21 -17.64
C THR A 349 3.07 24.81 -16.58
N ASP A 350 2.62 24.34 -15.40
CA ASP A 350 3.48 23.88 -14.32
C ASP A 350 4.29 22.63 -14.72
N LEU A 351 3.67 21.69 -15.44
CA LEU A 351 4.37 20.52 -15.97
C LEU A 351 5.36 20.89 -17.07
N ALA A 352 5.00 21.82 -17.96
CA ALA A 352 5.91 22.30 -19.00
C ALA A 352 7.12 23.06 -18.42
N ALA A 353 6.93 23.75 -17.29
CA ALA A 353 8.01 24.43 -16.59
C ALA A 353 9.13 23.46 -16.13
N ILE A 354 8.83 22.17 -15.91
CA ILE A 354 9.83 21.16 -15.52
C ILE A 354 10.94 21.04 -16.57
N PHE A 355 10.61 21.07 -17.85
CA PHE A 355 11.59 21.06 -18.95
C PHE A 355 11.92 22.48 -19.46
N ARG A 356 11.68 23.51 -18.64
CA ARG A 356 11.83 24.94 -18.99
C ARG A 356 11.09 25.31 -20.27
N GLY A 357 9.88 24.78 -20.39
CA GLY A 357 9.03 24.99 -21.53
C GLY A 357 7.83 25.86 -21.28
N MET A 358 7.14 26.15 -22.37
CA MET A 358 5.84 26.79 -22.40
C MET A 358 4.90 26.03 -23.32
N THR A 359 3.60 26.16 -23.06
CA THR A 359 2.56 25.57 -23.90
C THR A 359 1.74 26.68 -24.53
N TYR A 360 1.34 26.48 -25.78
CA TYR A 360 0.43 27.39 -26.47
C TYR A 360 -0.47 26.60 -27.43
N TRP A 361 -1.60 27.21 -27.78
CA TRP A 361 -2.50 26.68 -28.80
C TRP A 361 -2.21 27.37 -30.14
N GLY A 362 -1.88 26.59 -31.17
CA GLY A 362 -1.55 27.13 -32.49
C GLY A 362 -1.77 26.08 -33.58
N GLN A 363 -2.18 26.52 -34.77
CA GLN A 363 -2.46 25.63 -35.91
C GLN A 363 -3.41 24.46 -35.58
N SER A 364 -4.41 24.70 -34.71
CA SER A 364 -5.35 23.70 -34.19
C SER A 364 -4.71 22.56 -33.38
N GLN A 365 -3.49 22.77 -32.89
CA GLN A 365 -2.74 21.85 -32.04
C GLN A 365 -2.29 22.53 -30.75
N LEU A 366 -2.17 21.73 -29.69
CA LEU A 366 -1.42 22.07 -28.49
C LEU A 366 0.05 21.81 -28.78
N VAL A 367 0.85 22.88 -28.68
CA VAL A 367 2.29 22.83 -28.93
C VAL A 367 3.01 23.13 -27.63
N ALA A 368 3.96 22.26 -27.26
CA ALA A 368 4.93 22.51 -26.21
C ALA A 368 6.26 22.93 -26.85
N LEU A 369 6.87 23.98 -26.32
CA LEU A 369 8.23 24.41 -26.67
C LEU A 369 9.09 24.36 -25.41
N ALA A 370 10.36 23.99 -25.57
CA ALA A 370 11.34 24.04 -24.50
C ALA A 370 12.44 25.05 -24.86
N ASP A 371 13.03 25.68 -23.85
CA ASP A 371 14.26 26.45 -24.00
C ASP A 371 15.45 25.51 -24.24
N MET A 372 15.66 25.16 -25.51
CA MET A 372 16.74 24.31 -25.98
C MET A 372 17.51 24.99 -27.11
N PRO A 373 18.82 24.70 -27.27
CA PRO A 373 19.60 25.24 -28.38
C PRO A 373 18.92 24.93 -29.72
N ARG A 374 18.60 25.99 -30.47
CA ARG A 374 17.95 25.91 -31.77
C ARG A 374 18.54 26.93 -32.72
N ASP A 375 18.43 26.63 -34.00
CA ASP A 375 18.77 27.60 -35.03
C ASP A 375 17.84 28.80 -34.96
N MET A 376 18.35 29.95 -35.39
CA MET A 376 17.60 31.20 -35.35
C MET A 376 16.43 31.15 -36.36
N ASP A 377 15.20 31.17 -35.84
CA ASP A 377 13.99 31.07 -36.68
C ASP A 377 13.81 32.28 -37.60
N TYR A 378 14.16 33.48 -37.13
CA TYR A 378 13.99 34.74 -37.86
C TYR A 378 15.14 35.71 -37.60
N ILE A 379 15.71 36.25 -38.68
CA ILE A 379 16.66 37.36 -38.64
C ILE A 379 15.85 38.65 -38.81
N PHE A 380 15.68 39.40 -37.74
CA PHE A 380 15.13 40.74 -37.82
C PHE A 380 16.25 41.75 -38.03
N ASN A 381 16.30 42.36 -39.21
CA ASN A 381 17.10 43.55 -39.49
C ASN A 381 16.22 44.80 -39.52
N GLN A 382 16.81 45.99 -39.37
CA GLN A 382 16.05 47.25 -39.33
C GLN A 382 15.21 47.51 -40.61
N ALA A 383 15.57 46.89 -41.74
CA ALA A 383 14.83 46.96 -42.99
C ALA A 383 13.60 46.03 -43.03
N SER A 384 13.60 44.94 -42.25
CA SER A 384 12.52 43.96 -42.14
C SER A 384 11.46 44.30 -41.09
N VAL A 385 11.65 45.41 -40.36
CA VAL A 385 10.70 45.91 -39.37
C VAL A 385 9.75 46.90 -40.02
N ILE A 386 8.45 46.61 -39.99
CA ILE A 386 7.40 47.51 -40.48
C ILE A 386 7.55 48.87 -39.77
N ASN A 387 7.83 49.92 -40.55
CA ASN A 387 8.06 51.30 -40.09
C ASN A 387 9.26 51.51 -39.15
N GLY A 388 10.24 50.60 -39.10
CA GLY A 388 11.50 50.77 -38.36
C GLY A 388 11.35 50.97 -36.84
N LYS A 389 10.17 50.67 -36.28
CA LYS A 389 9.83 50.84 -34.87
C LYS A 389 9.54 49.49 -34.23
N PHE A 390 10.30 49.14 -33.20
CA PHE A 390 9.98 48.00 -32.35
C PHE A 390 8.81 48.37 -31.43
N SER A 391 7.62 47.87 -31.76
CA SER A 391 6.47 47.87 -30.85
C SER A 391 6.52 46.59 -30.02
N TYR A 392 7.02 46.67 -28.79
CA TYR A 392 6.92 45.57 -27.83
C TYR A 392 5.48 45.53 -27.28
N THR A 393 4.61 44.78 -27.94
CA THR A 393 3.27 44.46 -27.42
C THR A 393 3.23 43.01 -26.99
N SER A 394 3.20 42.77 -25.68
CA SER A 394 2.85 41.46 -25.12
C SER A 394 1.36 41.23 -25.36
N ALA A 395 1.00 40.48 -26.40
CA ALA A 395 -0.39 40.13 -26.68
C ALA A 395 -0.55 38.61 -26.85
N CYS A 396 -1.42 38.03 -26.02
CA CYS A 396 -2.01 36.72 -26.26
C CYS A 396 -2.91 36.84 -27.51
N LYS A 397 -2.63 36.03 -28.54
CA LYS A 397 -3.39 36.05 -29.80
C LYS A 397 -4.78 35.44 -29.55
N ARG A 398 -5.79 36.30 -29.50
CA ARG A 398 -7.18 35.98 -29.20
C ARG A 398 -8.03 36.08 -30.47
N GLU A 399 -8.47 34.98 -31.02
CA GLU A 399 -9.53 34.94 -32.05
C GLU A 399 -10.80 34.32 -31.43
N ASN A 400 -11.58 35.15 -30.70
CA ASN A 400 -13.04 35.01 -30.60
C ASN A 400 -13.66 36.20 -29.83
N PRO A 401 -14.71 36.86 -30.36
CA PRO A 401 -15.18 38.17 -29.86
C PRO A 401 -16.09 38.13 -28.61
N ILE A 402 -16.16 37.01 -27.87
CA ILE A 402 -17.20 36.82 -26.83
C ILE A 402 -16.65 36.80 -25.38
N TYR A 403 -15.34 36.70 -25.13
CA TYR A 403 -14.80 36.55 -23.75
C TYR A 403 -13.59 37.45 -23.43
N ASN A 404 -13.51 37.99 -22.19
CA ASN A 404 -12.34 38.74 -21.65
C ASN A 404 -11.39 37.83 -20.82
N CYS A 405 -10.12 38.23 -20.61
CA CYS A 405 -8.95 37.46 -20.15
C CYS A 405 -9.06 36.89 -18.73
N ASN A 406 -10.10 37.27 -17.98
CA ASN A 406 -10.35 36.76 -16.63
C ASN A 406 -11.60 35.88 -16.54
N GLY A 407 -12.17 35.43 -17.68
CA GLY A 407 -13.29 34.49 -17.67
C GLY A 407 -14.64 35.05 -17.21
N GLU A 408 -14.78 36.36 -17.02
CA GLU A 408 -16.07 36.97 -16.64
C GLU A 408 -16.99 37.22 -17.84
N LEU A 409 -18.26 36.85 -17.68
CA LEU A 409 -19.37 37.09 -18.60
C LEU A 409 -19.77 38.58 -18.55
N VAL A 410 -19.53 39.32 -19.63
CA VAL A 410 -20.12 40.65 -19.81
C VAL A 410 -21.49 40.48 -20.48
N ARG A 411 -22.57 40.41 -19.68
CA ARG A 411 -23.94 40.50 -20.17
C ARG A 411 -24.15 41.87 -20.83
N SER A 412 -24.40 41.93 -22.14
CA SER A 412 -25.03 43.10 -22.75
C SER A 412 -26.53 43.07 -22.50
N ARG A 413 -27.02 44.01 -21.68
CA ARG A 413 -28.43 44.43 -21.74
C ARG A 413 -28.58 45.27 -23.00
N GLN A 414 -29.23 44.73 -24.03
CA GLN A 414 -29.86 45.55 -25.07
C GLN A 414 -31.09 46.24 -24.46
N SER A 415 -31.00 47.55 -24.31
CA SER A 415 -32.17 48.43 -24.22
C SER A 415 -32.54 48.88 -25.63
N LEU A 416 -33.72 48.43 -26.08
CA LEU A 416 -34.69 49.04 -27.00
C LEU A 416 -34.21 50.16 -27.95
N CYS A 417 -34.24 49.89 -29.26
CA CYS A 417 -35.33 50.29 -30.17
C CYS A 417 -35.36 49.33 -31.36
#